data_AF-A0A849Q628-F1
#
_entry.id   AF-A0A849Q628-F1
#
_cell.length_a   1.000
_cell.length_b   1.000
_cell.length_c   1.000
_cell.angle_alpha   90.00
_cell.angle_beta   90.00
_cell.angle_gamma   90.00
#
_symmetry.space_group_name_H-M   'P 1'
#
loop_
_entity.id
_entity.type
_entity.pdbx_description
1 polymer ?
#
loop_
_entity_poly.entity_id
_entity_poly.type
_entity_poly.pdbx_seq_one_letter_code
_entity_poly.pdbx_strand_id
1 'polypeptide(L)'
;MERPDYRRLVKLLEEMNKEGGFFASILSRKDGLLMASAVAPTSNRDIIAAMSGFLTDTAERVREELSLGSLKDISIRCTGGKAVFRKIGSKDEQSLILAALMPRNVRYHNRPLGKAATRIRSLMGYR
;
A
#
# COMPACT_ATOMS: atom_id res chain seq x y z
N MET A 1 -6.36 23.28 -3.56
CA MET A 1 -5.70 22.09 -2.96
C MET A 1 -4.25 22.12 -3.43
N GLU A 2 -3.28 22.31 -2.53
CA GLU A 2 -1.86 22.25 -2.92
C GLU A 2 -1.54 20.86 -3.49
N ARG A 3 -0.78 20.82 -4.60
CA ARG A 3 -0.35 19.54 -5.18
C ARG A 3 0.56 18.81 -4.17
N PRO A 4 0.30 17.54 -3.83
CA PRO A 4 1.16 16.77 -2.94
C PRO A 4 2.60 16.76 -3.46
N ASP A 5 3.58 16.89 -2.56
CA ASP A 5 5.00 16.73 -2.93
C ASP A 5 5.30 15.24 -3.19
N TYR A 6 5.07 14.82 -4.43
CA TYR A 6 5.28 13.45 -4.89
C TYR A 6 6.71 12.95 -4.65
N ARG A 7 7.71 13.84 -4.60
CA ARG A 7 9.10 13.44 -4.31
C ARG A 7 9.25 12.97 -2.87
N ARG A 8 8.51 13.56 -1.91
CA ARG A 8 8.50 13.10 -0.52
C ARG A 8 7.85 11.72 -0.37
N LEU A 9 6.79 11.44 -1.14
CA LEU A 9 6.14 10.13 -1.15
C LEU A 9 7.10 9.04 -1.64
N VAL A 10 7.83 9.28 -2.72
CA VAL A 10 8.83 8.33 -3.23
C VAL A 10 9.91 8.06 -2.18
N LYS A 11 10.50 9.09 -1.57
CA LYS A 11 11.51 8.91 -0.51
C LYS A 11 10.98 8.11 0.68
N LEU A 12 9.74 8.35 1.08
CA LEU A 12 9.10 7.62 2.17
C LEU A 12 8.94 6.13 1.84
N LEU A 13 8.56 5.81 0.60
CA LEU A 13 8.48 4.42 0.12
C LEU A 13 9.85 3.74 0.07
N GLU A 14 10.90 4.45 -0.36
CA GLU A 14 12.28 3.96 -0.35
C GLU A 14 12.78 3.67 1.08
N GLU A 15 12.54 4.59 2.02
CA GLU A 15 12.84 4.40 3.44
C GLU A 15 12.10 3.21 4.02
N MET A 16 10.80 3.08 3.70
CA MET A 16 9.99 1.94 4.13
C MET A 16 10.55 0.61 3.60
N ASN A 17 10.96 0.57 2.33
CA ASN A 17 11.54 -0.63 1.72
C ASN A 17 12.84 -1.02 2.42
N LYS A 18 13.72 -0.04 2.67
CA LYS A 18 14.99 -0.26 3.38
C LYS A 18 14.78 -0.74 4.81
N GLU A 19 13.88 -0.12 5.56
CA GLU A 19 13.57 -0.49 6.95
C GLU A 19 12.88 -1.86 7.04
N GLY A 20 12.02 -2.20 6.08
CA GLY A 20 11.21 -3.42 6.08
C GLY A 20 11.82 -4.61 5.36
N GLY A 21 12.92 -4.43 4.63
CA GLY A 21 13.46 -5.45 3.73
C GLY A 21 12.51 -5.77 2.57
N PHE A 22 11.76 -4.77 2.10
CA PHE A 22 10.84 -4.92 0.97
C PHE A 22 11.59 -4.64 -0.33
N PHE A 23 11.27 -5.36 -1.41
CA PHE A 23 11.88 -5.13 -2.72
C PHE A 23 11.04 -4.20 -3.60
N ALA A 24 9.78 -3.96 -3.23
CA ALA A 24 8.89 -3.06 -3.94
C ALA A 24 7.83 -2.49 -3.00
N SER A 25 7.50 -1.22 -3.21
CA SER A 25 6.31 -0.61 -2.63
C SER A 25 5.68 0.42 -3.55
N ILE A 26 4.37 0.55 -3.42
CA ILE A 26 3.54 1.43 -4.24
C ILE A 26 2.50 2.10 -3.37
N LEU A 27 2.26 3.37 -3.65
CA LEU A 27 1.10 4.10 -3.19
C LEU A 27 0.19 4.36 -4.39
N SER A 28 -1.04 3.85 -4.33
CA SER A 28 -2.07 4.08 -5.34
C SER A 28 -3.34 4.58 -4.70
N ARG A 29 -4.26 5.10 -5.51
CA ARG A 29 -5.66 5.26 -5.13
C ARG A 29 -6.39 3.93 -5.23
N LYS A 30 -7.59 3.84 -4.65
CA LYS A 30 -8.46 2.66 -4.72
C LYS A 30 -8.79 2.27 -6.18
N ASP A 31 -8.93 3.24 -7.07
CA ASP A 31 -9.18 3.07 -8.51
C ASP A 31 -7.98 2.53 -9.30
N GLY A 32 -6.84 2.27 -8.64
CA GLY A 32 -5.62 1.77 -9.29
C GLY A 32 -4.70 2.86 -9.83
N LEU A 33 -5.05 4.15 -9.70
CA LEU A 33 -4.19 5.24 -10.16
C LEU A 33 -2.92 5.33 -9.29
N LEU A 34 -1.76 5.18 -9.94
CA LEU A 34 -0.45 5.25 -9.31
C LEU A 34 -0.14 6.67 -8.81
N MET A 35 0.19 6.81 -7.52
CA MET A 35 0.61 8.10 -6.93
C MET A 35 2.12 8.16 -6.75
N ALA A 36 2.73 7.10 -6.23
CA ALA A 36 4.17 7.00 -6.04
C ALA A 36 4.61 5.53 -6.02
N SER A 37 5.87 5.27 -6.34
CA SER A 37 6.43 3.92 -6.34
C SER A 37 7.91 3.95 -6.00
N ALA A 38 8.33 3.01 -5.16
CA ALA A 38 9.73 2.65 -4.96
C ALA A 38 9.87 1.16 -5.31
N VAL A 39 10.16 0.88 -6.58
CA VAL A 39 10.37 -0.48 -7.08
C VAL A 39 11.61 -0.53 -7.96
N ALA A 40 12.29 -1.67 -7.96
CA ALA A 40 13.40 -1.91 -8.87
C ALA A 40 12.93 -1.82 -10.33
N PRO A 41 13.79 -1.45 -11.29
CA PRO A 41 13.43 -1.30 -12.70
C PRO A 41 12.82 -2.56 -13.33
N THR A 42 13.11 -3.72 -12.76
CA THR A 42 12.64 -5.04 -13.22
C THR A 42 11.19 -5.35 -12.84
N SER A 43 10.55 -4.53 -12.00
CA SER A 43 9.16 -4.73 -11.54
C SER A 43 8.19 -3.78 -12.24
N ASN A 44 7.11 -4.32 -12.81
CA ASN A 44 6.09 -3.51 -13.47
C ASN A 44 5.15 -2.85 -12.44
N ARG A 45 5.31 -1.53 -12.28
CA ARG A 45 4.56 -0.69 -11.32
C ARG A 45 3.06 -0.71 -11.60
N ASP A 46 2.68 -0.69 -12.87
CA ASP A 46 1.29 -0.60 -13.30
C ASP A 46 0.55 -1.90 -13.00
N ILE A 47 1.21 -3.04 -13.17
CA ILE A 47 0.65 -4.35 -12.77
C ILE A 47 0.38 -4.37 -11.26
N ILE A 48 1.34 -3.95 -10.43
CA ILE A 48 1.15 -3.95 -8.96
C ILE A 48 0.01 -3.00 -8.55
N ALA A 49 -0.10 -1.82 -9.17
CA ALA A 49 -1.16 -0.87 -8.90
C ALA A 49 -2.55 -1.41 -9.31
N ALA A 50 -2.66 -2.01 -10.49
CA ALA A 50 -3.89 -2.64 -10.96
C ALA A 50 -4.33 -3.79 -10.03
N MET A 51 -3.39 -4.66 -9.65
CA MET A 51 -3.68 -5.77 -8.71
C MET A 51 -4.10 -5.26 -7.34
N SER A 52 -3.52 -4.15 -6.87
CA SER A 52 -3.89 -3.50 -5.61
C SER A 52 -5.34 -3.03 -5.60
N GLY A 53 -5.81 -2.41 -6.70
CA GLY A 53 -7.21 -2.01 -6.85
C GLY A 53 -8.15 -3.22 -6.86
N PHE A 54 -7.88 -4.20 -7.72
CA PHE A 54 -8.67 -5.43 -7.84
C PHE A 54 -8.82 -6.19 -6.51
N LEU A 55 -7.71 -6.39 -5.79
CA LEU A 55 -7.73 -7.09 -4.50
C LEU A 55 -8.48 -6.30 -3.43
N THR A 56 -8.32 -4.98 -3.43
CA THR A 56 -9.06 -4.10 -2.51
C THR A 56 -10.55 -4.22 -2.76
N ASP A 57 -11.03 -4.08 -3.99
CA ASP A 57 -12.45 -4.20 -4.32
C ASP A 57 -13.02 -5.58 -3.95
N THR A 58 -12.25 -6.64 -4.21
CA THR A 58 -12.63 -8.00 -3.83
C THR A 58 -12.74 -8.13 -2.30
N ALA A 59 -11.76 -7.64 -1.55
CA ALA A 59 -11.77 -7.72 -0.09
C ALA A 59 -12.86 -6.83 0.54
N GLU A 60 -13.17 -5.68 -0.06
CA GLU A 60 -14.27 -4.80 0.35
C GLU A 60 -15.62 -5.52 0.21
N ARG A 61 -15.84 -6.32 -0.85
CA ARG A 61 -17.04 -7.17 -0.96
C ARG A 61 -17.06 -8.28 0.10
N VAL A 62 -15.94 -8.99 0.28
CA VAL A 62 -15.84 -10.07 1.27
C VAL A 62 -16.16 -9.57 2.68
N ARG A 63 -15.65 -8.39 3.09
CA ARG A 63 -15.94 -7.86 4.43
C ARG A 63 -17.40 -7.42 4.62
N GLU A 64 -18.09 -7.02 3.54
CA GLU A 64 -19.50 -6.65 3.56
C GLU A 64 -20.37 -7.90 3.73
N GLU A 65 -20.20 -8.89 2.85
CA GLU A 65 -20.96 -10.14 2.89
C GLU A 65 -20.76 -10.93 4.19
N LEU A 66 -19.56 -10.87 4.76
CA LEU A 66 -19.21 -11.58 6.00
C LEU A 66 -19.35 -10.72 7.27
N SER A 67 -19.84 -9.48 7.17
CA SER A 67 -20.03 -8.56 8.31
C SER A 67 -18.78 -8.37 9.20
N LEU A 68 -17.60 -8.24 8.59
CA LEU A 68 -16.31 -8.21 9.28
C LEU A 68 -15.87 -6.82 9.78
N GLY A 69 -16.70 -5.80 9.60
CA GLY A 69 -16.34 -4.41 9.89
C GLY A 69 -15.38 -3.81 8.86
N SER A 70 -14.58 -2.81 9.24
CA SER A 70 -13.73 -2.07 8.29
C SER A 70 -12.47 -2.82 7.85
N LEU A 71 -12.22 -2.83 6.54
CA LEU A 71 -10.99 -3.39 5.95
C LEU A 71 -9.77 -2.55 6.38
N LYS A 72 -8.77 -3.20 7.00
CA LYS A 72 -7.50 -2.58 7.43
C LYS A 72 -6.36 -2.88 6.45
N ASP A 73 -6.12 -4.15 6.20
CA ASP A 73 -5.13 -4.62 5.24
C ASP A 73 -5.48 -6.00 4.68
N ILE A 74 -4.82 -6.34 3.57
CA ILE A 74 -4.87 -7.63 2.88
C ILE A 74 -3.44 -8.17 2.86
N SER A 75 -3.24 -9.41 3.29
CA SER A 75 -1.93 -10.07 3.28
C SER A 75 -1.98 -11.38 2.49
N ILE A 76 -1.20 -11.46 1.41
CA ILE A 76 -1.05 -12.64 0.58
C ILE A 76 0.33 -13.25 0.86
N ARG A 77 0.37 -14.54 1.19
CA ARG A 77 1.61 -15.29 1.43
C ARG A 77 1.75 -16.37 0.37
N CYS A 78 2.83 -16.28 -0.39
CA CYS A 78 3.16 -17.20 -1.47
C CYS A 78 4.49 -17.90 -1.15
N THR A 79 4.77 -19.00 -1.85
CA THR A 79 6.04 -19.72 -1.74
C THR A 79 7.25 -18.85 -2.09
N GLY A 80 7.08 -17.88 -2.99
CA GLY A 80 8.11 -16.93 -3.41
C GLY A 80 8.21 -15.64 -2.58
N GLY A 81 7.24 -15.32 -1.73
CA GLY A 81 7.23 -14.02 -1.05
C GLY A 81 5.89 -13.66 -0.42
N LYS A 82 5.75 -12.40 0.01
CA LYS A 82 4.52 -11.88 0.60
C LYS A 82 4.17 -10.54 -0.05
N ALA A 83 2.88 -10.28 -0.17
CA ALA A 83 2.35 -8.99 -0.57
C ALA A 83 1.38 -8.51 0.51
N VAL A 84 1.48 -7.24 0.89
CA VAL A 84 0.58 -6.60 1.85
C VAL A 84 0.02 -5.34 1.21
N PHE A 85 -1.29 -5.17 1.29
CA PHE A 85 -2.02 -4.01 0.79
C PHE A 85 -2.73 -3.37 1.98
N ARG A 86 -2.29 -2.19 2.40
CA ARG A 86 -2.85 -1.47 3.55
C ARG A 86 -3.66 -0.28 3.09
N LYS A 87 -4.88 -0.15 3.59
CA LYS A 87 -5.73 1.02 3.37
C LYS A 87 -5.25 2.19 4.25
N ILE A 88 -5.15 3.37 3.64
CA ILE A 88 -4.80 4.63 4.30
C ILE A 88 -5.94 5.63 4.04
N GLY A 89 -6.51 6.17 5.11
CA GLY A 89 -7.64 7.11 5.07
C GLY A 89 -8.90 6.52 5.69
N SER A 90 -9.80 7.38 6.17
CA SER A 90 -10.96 7.00 7.00
C SER A 90 -12.32 7.33 6.37
N LYS A 91 -12.41 8.21 5.38
CA LYS A 91 -13.69 8.68 4.81
C LYS A 91 -13.56 8.94 3.29
N ASP A 92 -14.38 8.25 2.51
CA ASP A 92 -14.67 8.44 1.07
C ASP A 92 -13.65 8.03 -0.02
N GLU A 93 -14.07 8.29 -1.27
CA GLU A 93 -13.55 7.88 -2.61
C GLU A 93 -12.06 8.15 -2.87
N GLN A 94 -11.37 8.80 -1.94
CA GLN A 94 -9.94 9.12 -2.04
C GLN A 94 -9.05 8.18 -1.20
N SER A 95 -9.60 7.04 -0.76
CA SER A 95 -8.85 5.99 -0.07
C SER A 95 -7.57 5.63 -0.83
N LEU A 96 -6.44 5.69 -0.12
CA LEU A 96 -5.14 5.30 -0.66
C LEU A 96 -4.82 3.86 -0.26
N ILE A 97 -4.15 3.14 -1.14
CA ILE A 97 -3.63 1.80 -0.87
C ILE A 97 -2.11 1.84 -0.91
N LEU A 98 -1.51 1.43 0.21
CA LEU A 98 -0.08 1.21 0.34
C LEU A 98 0.21 -0.27 0.15
N ALA A 99 0.78 -0.62 -1.00
CA ALA A 99 1.22 -1.97 -1.32
C ALA A 99 2.71 -2.13 -1.00
N ALA A 100 3.08 -3.28 -0.42
CA ALA A 100 4.47 -3.67 -0.21
C ALA A 100 4.67 -5.15 -0.57
N LEU A 101 5.72 -5.44 -1.33
CA LEU A 101 6.14 -6.78 -1.70
C LEU A 101 7.48 -7.09 -1.06
N MET A 102 7.58 -8.28 -0.48
CA MET A 102 8.71 -8.66 0.36
C MET A 102 9.06 -10.14 0.23
N PRO A 103 10.32 -10.54 0.47
CA PRO A 103 10.68 -11.94 0.43
C PRO A 103 10.05 -12.72 1.60
N ARG A 104 9.99 -14.05 1.46
CA ARG A 104 9.29 -14.92 2.43
C ARG A 104 9.85 -14.83 3.86
N ASN A 105 11.14 -14.50 4.00
CA ASN A 105 11.85 -14.44 5.27
C ASN A 105 11.52 -13.20 6.11
N VAL A 106 10.87 -12.18 5.55
CA VAL A 106 10.43 -11.00 6.29
C VAL A 106 9.31 -11.40 7.26
N ARG A 107 9.64 -11.49 8.55
CA ARG A 107 8.70 -11.88 9.61
C ARG A 107 7.80 -10.72 10.05
N TYR A 108 8.35 -9.52 10.21
CA TYR A 108 7.67 -8.36 10.79
C TYR A 108 7.63 -7.18 9.81
N HIS A 109 6.56 -7.07 9.02
CA HIS A 109 6.35 -5.96 8.07
C HIS A 109 5.47 -4.82 8.63
N ASN A 110 4.72 -5.08 9.71
CA ASN A 110 3.70 -4.17 10.21
C ASN A 110 4.24 -2.82 10.70
N ARG A 111 5.43 -2.80 11.32
CA ARG A 111 6.03 -1.57 11.86
C ARG A 111 6.46 -0.59 10.76
N PRO A 112 7.28 -0.98 9.76
CA PRO A 112 7.60 -0.13 8.61
C PRO A 112 6.35 0.37 7.87
N LEU A 113 5.40 -0.53 7.59
CA LEU A 113 4.13 -0.18 6.94
C LEU A 113 3.29 0.81 7.76
N GLY A 114 3.22 0.62 9.09
CA GLY A 114 2.48 1.50 9.98
C GLY A 114 3.10 2.89 10.04
N LYS A 115 4.43 2.97 10.22
CA LYS A 115 5.18 4.23 10.21
C LYS A 115 5.01 4.98 8.89
N ALA A 116 5.12 4.29 7.77
CA ALA A 116 4.90 4.85 6.45
C ALA A 116 3.47 5.36 6.27
N ALA A 117 2.47 4.54 6.62
CA ALA A 117 1.06 4.92 6.52
C ALA A 117 0.71 6.17 7.33
N THR A 118 1.24 6.31 8.55
CA THR A 118 1.03 7.51 9.38
C THR A 118 1.65 8.76 8.74
N ARG A 119 2.86 8.64 8.19
CA ARG A 119 3.53 9.78 7.52
C ARG A 119 2.84 10.16 6.21
N ILE A 120 2.39 9.19 5.41
CA ILE A 120 1.61 9.42 4.19
C ILE A 120 0.30 10.13 4.53
N ARG A 121 -0.41 9.65 5.56
CA ARG A 121 -1.65 10.28 6.04
C ARG A 121 -1.44 11.76 6.38
N SER A 122 -0.38 12.07 7.13
CA SER A 122 -0.03 13.45 7.49
C SER A 122 0.34 14.30 6.27
N LEU A 123 1.05 13.75 5.29
CA LEU A 123 1.44 14.48 4.06
C LEU A 123 0.26 14.77 3.15
N MET A 124 -0.72 13.87 3.11
CA MET A 124 -1.90 13.96 2.24
C MET A 124 -3.06 14.72 2.89
N GLY A 125 -2.94 15.13 4.16
CA GLY A 125 -3.99 15.88 4.87
C GLY A 125 -5.21 15.04 5.26
N TYR A 126 -5.14 13.71 5.18
CA TYR A 126 -6.20 12.83 5.68
C TYR A 126 -6.17 12.82 7.21
N ARG A 127 -7.24 13.28 7.88
CA ARG A 127 -7.41 13.13 9.34
C ARG A 127 -8.13 11.82 9.65
#